data_AF-A0A928KYT1-F1
#
_entry.id   AF-A0A928KYT1-F1
#
_cell.length_a   1.000
_cell.length_b   1.000
_cell.length_c   1.000
_cell.angle_alpha   90.00
_cell.angle_beta   90.00
_cell.angle_gamma   90.00
#
_symmetry.space_group_name_H-M   'P 1'
#
loop_
_entity.id
_entity.type
_entity.pdbx_description
1 polymer ?
#
loop_
_entity_poly.entity_id
_entity_poly.type
_entity_poly.pdbx_seq_one_letter_code
_entity_poly.pdbx_strand_id
1 'polypeptide(L)'
;MGDESDIIDQVDLSIQSRQLYTFLEKNLNKREFEIIKLRYGLYGCTPLTQREVAQKLNISRSYVSRIEKRILGVLKDLYEKNPYSY
;
A
#
# COMPACT_ATOMS: atom_id res chain seq x y z
N MET A 1 29.56 15.04 -3.61
CA MET A 1 28.28 15.76 -3.59
C MET A 1 27.22 14.74 -3.97
N GLY A 2 26.80 13.93 -2.99
CA GLY A 2 25.89 12.78 -3.19
C GLY A 2 25.20 12.41 -1.88
N ASP A 3 25.88 12.60 -0.75
CA ASP A 3 25.38 12.14 0.55
C ASP A 3 24.13 12.88 1.07
N GLU A 4 23.94 14.16 0.74
CA GLU A 4 22.80 14.94 1.26
C GLU A 4 21.48 14.61 0.55
N SER A 5 21.51 14.36 -0.77
CA SER A 5 20.32 13.91 -1.53
C SER A 5 19.88 12.52 -1.09
N ASP A 6 20.82 11.58 -0.97
CA ASP A 6 20.52 10.20 -0.57
C ASP A 6 19.93 10.13 0.85
N ILE A 7 20.35 11.01 1.76
CA ILE A 7 19.77 11.10 3.12
C ILE A 7 18.35 11.64 3.06
N ILE A 8 18.09 12.69 2.27
CA ILE A 8 16.75 13.28 2.11
C ILE A 8 15.79 12.25 1.50
N ASP A 9 16.21 11.56 0.44
CA ASP A 9 15.41 10.54 -0.24
C ASP A 9 15.06 9.36 0.70
N GLN A 10 16.00 8.93 1.55
CA GLN A 10 15.76 7.90 2.55
C GLN A 10 14.79 8.35 3.65
N VAL A 11 14.90 9.60 4.09
CA VAL A 11 13.97 10.18 5.07
C VAL A 11 12.57 10.28 4.47
N ASP A 12 12.42 10.74 3.24
CA ASP A 12 11.13 10.82 2.55
C ASP A 12 10.50 9.45 2.33
N LEU A 13 11.27 8.46 1.90
CA LEU A 13 10.82 7.06 1.78
C LEU A 13 10.31 6.52 3.12
N SER A 14 10.99 6.84 4.22
CA SER A 14 10.59 6.40 5.56
C SER A 14 9.27 7.05 6.01
N ILE A 15 9.09 8.35 5.71
CA ILE A 15 7.88 9.11 6.03
C ILE A 15 6.70 8.59 5.20
N GLN A 16 6.88 8.42 3.89
CA GLN A 16 5.86 7.88 2.98
C GLN A 16 5.44 6.46 3.38
N SER A 17 6.41 5.61 3.72
CA SER A 17 6.13 4.25 4.20
C SER A 17 5.30 4.26 5.49
N ARG A 18 5.64 5.14 6.44
CA ARG A 18 4.88 5.28 7.70
C ARG A 18 3.46 5.80 7.45
N GLN A 19 3.29 6.76 6.55
CA GLN A 19 1.98 7.28 6.16
C GLN A 19 1.12 6.18 5.51
N LEU A 20 1.71 5.38 4.60
CA LEU A 20 1.06 4.23 3.99
C LEU A 20 0.57 3.25 5.07
N TYR A 21 1.45 2.80 5.96
CA TYR A 21 1.07 1.82 7.00
C TYR A 21 -0.02 2.38 7.94
N THR A 22 0.12 3.63 8.38
CA THR A 22 -0.89 4.30 9.21
C THR A 22 -2.23 4.41 8.49
N PHE A 23 -2.21 4.70 7.19
CA PHE A 23 -3.42 4.78 6.37
C PHE A 23 -4.10 3.42 6.25
N LEU A 24 -3.33 2.38 5.93
CA LEU A 24 -3.84 1.03 5.80
C LEU A 24 -4.49 0.56 7.11
N GLU A 25 -3.86 0.80 8.26
CA GLU A 25 -4.41 0.44 9.57
C GLU A 25 -5.69 1.21 9.93
N LYS A 26 -5.81 2.48 9.53
CA LYS A 26 -6.99 3.30 9.82
C LYS A 26 -8.18 3.06 8.89
N ASN A 27 -7.94 2.72 7.63
CA ASN A 27 -8.96 2.72 6.58
C ASN A 27 -9.35 1.32 6.09
N LEU A 28 -8.64 0.29 6.55
CA LEU A 28 -8.90 -1.09 6.18
C LEU A 28 -9.33 -1.90 7.38
N ASN A 29 -10.40 -2.66 7.18
CA ASN A 29 -10.72 -3.74 8.09
C ASN A 29 -9.70 -4.87 7.95
N LYS A 30 -9.57 -5.71 8.97
CA LYS A 30 -8.60 -6.84 9.02
C LYS A 30 -8.55 -7.64 7.71
N ARG A 31 -9.71 -7.94 7.13
CA ARG A 31 -9.83 -8.71 5.88
C ARG A 31 -9.31 -7.96 4.65
N GLU A 32 -9.59 -6.67 4.54
CA GLU A 32 -9.13 -5.83 3.42
C GLU A 32 -7.62 -5.56 3.53
N PHE A 33 -7.14 -5.36 4.75
CA PHE A 33 -5.72 -5.25 5.07
C PHE A 33 -4.97 -6.51 4.64
N GLU A 34 -5.50 -7.70 4.96
CA GLU A 34 -4.89 -8.97 4.57
C GLU A 34 -4.84 -9.16 3.04
N ILE A 35 -5.89 -8.73 2.32
CA ILE A 35 -5.92 -8.72 0.86
C ILE A 35 -4.76 -7.88 0.30
N ILE A 36 -4.59 -6.64 0.76
CA ILE A 36 -3.53 -5.74 0.26
C ILE A 36 -2.15 -6.19 0.71
N LYS A 37 -2.02 -6.66 1.94
CA LYS A 37 -0.78 -7.23 2.46
C LYS A 37 -0.25 -8.33 1.56
N LEU A 38 -1.12 -9.29 1.20
CA LEU A 38 -0.76 -10.39 0.30
C LEU A 38 -0.57 -9.92 -1.15
N ARG A 39 -1.39 -9.00 -1.63
CA ARG A 39 -1.32 -8.51 -3.02
C ARG A 39 0.01 -7.80 -3.32
N TYR A 40 0.49 -6.99 -2.39
CA TYR A 40 1.68 -6.14 -2.55
C TYR A 40 2.90 -6.64 -1.77
N GLY A 41 2.77 -7.75 -1.04
CA GLY A 41 3.89 -8.31 -0.27
C GLY A 41 4.31 -7.43 0.93
N LEU A 42 3.37 -6.69 1.50
CA LEU A 42 3.66 -5.81 2.64
C LEU A 42 4.01 -6.63 3.89
N TYR A 43 4.80 -6.04 4.79
CA TYR A 43 5.24 -6.69 6.03
C TYR A 43 5.96 -8.03 5.81
N GLY A 44 6.84 -8.09 4.79
CA GLY A 44 7.65 -9.27 4.48
C GLY A 44 6.87 -10.45 3.89
N CYS A 45 5.65 -10.22 3.40
CA CYS A 45 4.89 -11.24 2.68
C CYS A 45 5.36 -11.34 1.22
N THR A 46 5.23 -12.51 0.61
CA THR A 46 5.41 -12.65 -0.84
C THR A 46 4.23 -12.00 -1.58
N PRO A 47 4.46 -11.15 -2.58
CA PRO A 47 3.39 -10.57 -3.38
C PRO A 47 2.68 -11.65 -4.20
N LEU A 48 1.35 -11.62 -4.17
CA LEU A 48 0.47 -12.55 -4.89
C LEU A 48 -0.38 -11.80 -5.90
N THR A 49 -0.74 -12.44 -7.00
CA THR A 49 -1.70 -11.90 -7.99
C THR A 49 -3.12 -11.84 -7.42
N GLN A 50 -4.01 -11.05 -8.06
CA GLN A 50 -5.42 -11.01 -7.66
C GLN A 50 -6.10 -12.39 -7.62
N ARG A 51 -5.73 -13.29 -8.55
CA ARG A 51 -6.29 -14.65 -8.61
C ARG A 51 -5.79 -15.50 -7.44
N GLU A 52 -4.50 -15.41 -7.12
CA GLU A 52 -3.90 -16.15 -6.01
C GLU A 52 -4.42 -15.67 -4.66
N VAL A 53 -4.52 -14.35 -4.44
CA VAL A 53 -5.14 -13.79 -3.22
C VAL A 53 -6.59 -14.24 -3.09
N ALA A 54 -7.35 -14.22 -4.18
CA ALA A 54 -8.73 -14.64 -4.21
C ALA A 54 -8.91 -16.12 -3.83
N GLN A 55 -8.06 -16.99 -4.39
CA GLN A 55 -8.03 -18.42 -4.05
C GLN A 55 -7.63 -18.63 -2.59
N LYS A 56 -6.58 -17.95 -2.12
CA LYS A 56 -6.05 -18.10 -0.76
C LYS A 56 -7.04 -17.67 0.32
N LEU A 57 -7.82 -16.61 0.07
CA LEU A 57 -8.80 -16.07 1.01
C LEU A 57 -10.23 -16.57 0.76
N ASN A 58 -10.41 -17.51 -0.18
CA ASN A 58 -11.69 -18.06 -0.61
C ASN A 58 -12.76 -16.99 -0.90
N ILE A 59 -12.41 -16.04 -1.77
CA ILE A 59 -13.24 -14.91 -2.21
C ILE A 59 -13.17 -14.77 -3.72
N SER A 60 -14.12 -14.04 -4.32
CA SER A 60 -14.09 -13.77 -5.76
C SER A 60 -12.94 -12.82 -6.13
N ARG A 61 -12.26 -13.08 -7.26
CA ARG A 61 -11.28 -12.15 -7.85
C ARG A 61 -11.84 -10.73 -7.99
N SER A 62 -13.10 -10.59 -8.38
CA SER A 62 -13.76 -9.28 -8.51
C SER A 62 -13.89 -8.54 -7.18
N TYR A 63 -13.93 -9.25 -6.04
CA TYR A 63 -13.89 -8.61 -4.72
C TYR A 63 -12.50 -8.03 -4.45
N VAL A 64 -11.43 -8.79 -4.70
CA VAL A 64 -10.03 -8.30 -4.61
C VAL A 64 -9.81 -7.08 -5.49
N SER A 65 -10.28 -7.12 -6.74
CA SER A 65 -10.16 -6.01 -7.68
C SER A 65 -10.84 -4.72 -7.20
N ARG A 66 -12.05 -4.83 -6.61
CA ARG A 66 -12.77 -3.67 -6.04
C ARG A 66 -12.03 -3.05 -4.86
N ILE A 67 -11.53 -3.89 -3.97
CA ILE A 67 -10.76 -3.46 -2.79
C ILE A 67 -9.47 -2.75 -3.24
N GLU A 68 -8.73 -3.34 -4.18
CA GLU A 68 -7.51 -2.76 -4.73
C GLU A 68 -7.76 -1.39 -5.37
N LYS A 69 -8.78 -1.26 -6.22
CA LYS A 69 -9.14 0.03 -6.82
C LYS A 69 -9.49 1.10 -5.78
N ARG A 70 -10.27 0.74 -4.75
CA ARG A 70 -10.65 1.67 -3.68
C ARG A 70 -9.41 2.22 -2.98
N ILE A 71 -8.48 1.33 -2.62
CA ILE A 71 -7.31 1.67 -1.82
C ILE A 71 -6.30 2.48 -2.62
N LEU A 72 -6.02 2.08 -3.86
CA LEU A 72 -5.17 2.85 -4.77
C LEU A 72 -5.74 4.24 -5.05
N GLY A 73 -7.06 4.37 -5.17
CA GLY A 73 -7.72 5.67 -5.33
C GLY A 73 -7.45 6.59 -4.15
N VAL A 74 -7.63 6.11 -2.92
CA VAL A 74 -7.40 6.93 -1.72
C VAL A 74 -5.90 7.22 -1.52
N LEU A 75 -5.02 6.27 -1.83
CA LEU A 75 -3.57 6.50 -1.77
C LEU A 75 -3.12 7.57 -2.76
N LYS A 76 -3.70 7.58 -3.98
CA LYS A 76 -3.46 8.63 -4.97
C LYS A 76 -3.90 10.00 -4.46
N ASP A 77 -5.09 10.09 -3.88
CA ASP A 77 -5.59 11.34 -3.28
C ASP A 77 -4.71 11.83 -2.12
N LEU A 78 -4.15 10.92 -1.33
CA LEU A 78 -3.22 11.27 -0.24
C LEU A 78 -1.89 11.78 -0.76
N TYR A 79 -1.37 11.14 -1.81
CA TYR A 79 -0.11 11.54 -2.43
C TYR A 79 -0.24 12.91 -3.12
N GLU A 80 -1.33 13.14 -3.85
CA GLU A 80 -1.62 14.44 -4.48
C GLU A 80 -1.83 15.58 -3.46
N LYS A 81 -2.24 15.25 -2.23
CA LYS A 81 -2.41 16.20 -1.13
C LYS A 81 -1.15 16.42 -0.29
N ASN A 82 -0.03 15.74 -0.58
CA ASN A 82 1.21 15.92 0.17
C ASN A 82 2.05 17.04 -0.47
N PRO A 83 2.11 18.25 0.12
CA PRO A 83 2.70 19.45 -0.49
C PRO A 83 4.24 19.45 -0.53
N TYR A 84 4.89 18.34 -0.19
CA TYR A 84 6.34 18.21 -0.10
C TYR A 84 6.94 17.21 -1.10
N SER A 85 6.19 16.75 -2.10
CA SER A 85 6.80 16.03 -3.23
C SER A 85 7.48 17.05 -4.14
N TYR A 86 8.77 17.31 -3.89
CA TYR A 86 9.64 18.13 -4.75
C TYR A 86 10.21 17.31 -5.91
#